data_AF-A0A6I4ZCK8-F1
#
_entry.id   AF-A0A6I4ZCK8-F1
#
_cell.length_a   1.000
_cell.length_b   1.000
_cell.length_c   1.000
_cell.angle_alpha   90.00
_cell.angle_beta   90.00
_cell.angle_gamma   90.00
#
_symmetry.space_group_name_H-M   'P 1'
#
loop_
_entity.id
_entity.type
_entity.pdbx_description
1 polymer ?
#
loop_
_entity_poly.entity_id
_entity_poly.type
_entity_poly.pdbx_seq_one_letter_code
_entity_poly.pdbx_strand_id
1 'polypeptide(L)'
;MADCLFCNMASGDIPVERVAENDHAFAIRDINPRAPVHDLIIPREHIADAREIESGHAEVLAGLFTLASDVGRAEGVHESGYRLAFNVGDDAGMTIHHLHLHLVGGRRLGHEG
;
A
#
# COMPACT_ATOMS: atom_id res chain seq x y z
N MET A 1 -9.24 2.92 16.32
CA MET A 1 -8.52 3.99 15.58
C MET A 1 -7.26 4.46 16.31
N ALA A 2 -7.30 4.80 17.61
CA ALA A 2 -6.10 5.25 18.35
C ALA A 2 -4.92 4.24 18.35
N ASP A 3 -5.21 2.94 18.22
CA ASP A 3 -4.19 1.86 18.21
C ASP A 3 -3.74 1.44 16.80
N CYS A 4 -4.22 2.09 15.73
CA CYS A 4 -3.83 1.73 14.37
C CYS A 4 -2.58 2.50 13.93
N LEU A 5 -1.50 1.77 13.67
CA LEU A 5 -0.22 2.35 13.20
C LEU A 5 -0.40 3.25 11.96
N PHE A 6 -1.15 2.77 10.96
CA PHE A 6 -1.36 3.50 9.72
C PHE A 6 -2.30 4.70 9.87
N CYS A 7 -3.32 4.64 10.75
CA CYS A 7 -4.10 5.83 11.10
C CYS A 7 -3.21 6.92 11.72
N ASN A 8 -2.32 6.54 12.66
CA ASN A 8 -1.42 7.48 13.33
C ASN A 8 -0.38 8.08 12.35
N MET A 9 0.04 7.32 11.34
CA MET A 9 0.87 7.85 10.24
C MET A 9 0.08 8.78 9.30
N ALA A 10 -1.20 8.48 9.05
CA ALA A 10 -2.06 9.28 8.20
C ALA A 10 -2.39 10.64 8.84
N SER A 11 -2.71 10.65 10.14
CA SER A 11 -3.00 11.85 10.94
C SER A 11 -1.77 12.72 11.20
N GLY A 12 -0.57 12.14 11.11
CA GLY A 12 0.69 12.82 11.40
C GLY A 12 1.13 12.70 12.87
N ASP A 13 0.44 11.89 13.68
CA ASP A 13 0.84 11.59 15.06
C ASP A 13 2.17 10.80 15.12
N ILE A 14 2.43 9.98 14.10
CA ILE A 14 3.71 9.30 13.89
C ILE A 14 4.34 9.83 12.60
N PRO A 15 5.56 10.40 12.65
CA PRO A 15 6.25 10.85 11.45
C PRO A 15 6.62 9.65 10.58
N VAL A 16 6.42 9.78 9.28
CA VAL A 16 6.80 8.78 8.29
C VAL A 16 7.30 9.46 7.02
N GLU A 17 8.36 8.94 6.44
CA GLU A 17 8.85 9.41 5.13
C GLU A 17 7.93 8.88 4.04
N ARG A 18 7.20 9.79 3.40
CA ARG A 18 6.28 9.46 2.30
C ARG A 18 7.04 9.54 0.98
N VAL A 19 7.00 8.45 0.20
CA VAL A 19 7.57 8.38 -1.16
C VAL A 19 6.73 9.21 -2.12
N ALA A 20 5.41 9.09 -2.00
CA ALA A 20 4.43 9.85 -2.76
C ALA A 20 3.10 9.86 -1.98
N GLU A 21 2.21 10.80 -2.30
CA GLU A 21 0.86 10.85 -1.74
C GLU A 21 -0.13 11.54 -2.68
N ASN A 22 -1.41 11.30 -2.45
CA ASN A 22 -2.52 12.04 -3.02
C ASN A 22 -3.60 12.30 -1.96
N ASP A 23 -4.77 12.75 -2.40
CA ASP A 23 -5.89 13.10 -1.51
C ASP A 23 -6.43 11.89 -0.73
N HIS A 24 -6.32 10.67 -1.28
CA HIS A 24 -6.92 9.46 -0.71
C HIS A 24 -5.91 8.53 -0.03
N ALA A 25 -4.62 8.59 -0.40
CA ALA A 25 -3.63 7.63 0.02
C ALA A 25 -2.22 8.23 0.13
N PHE A 26 -1.34 7.52 0.82
CA PHE A 26 0.09 7.82 0.90
C PHE A 26 0.90 6.53 0.76
N ALA A 27 2.13 6.65 0.26
CA ALA A 27 3.03 5.53 0.03
C ALA A 27 4.30 5.66 0.88
N ILE A 28 4.74 4.55 1.46
CA ILE A 28 5.94 4.46 2.29
C ILE A 28 6.74 3.22 1.91
N ARG A 29 8.05 3.24 2.11
CA ARG A 29 8.88 2.04 1.95
C ARG A 29 8.61 1.05 3.09
N ASP A 30 8.46 -0.23 2.76
CA ASP A 30 8.36 -1.28 3.76
C ASP A 30 9.72 -1.42 4.48
N ILE A 31 9.67 -1.45 5.81
CA ILE A 31 10.86 -1.61 6.66
C ILE A 31 11.50 -3.00 6.55
N ASN A 32 10.75 -3.99 6.06
CA ASN A 32 11.15 -5.37 5.84
C ASN A 32 10.92 -5.78 4.36
N PRO A 33 11.69 -5.20 3.42
CA PRO A 33 11.45 -5.35 1.99
C PRO A 33 11.62 -6.81 1.50
N ARG A 34 10.72 -7.28 0.63
CA ARG A 34 10.76 -8.63 0.01
C ARG A 34 11.41 -8.65 -1.39
N ALA A 35 11.72 -7.47 -1.90
CA ALA A 35 12.42 -7.22 -3.15
C ALA A 35 13.13 -5.86 -3.06
N PRO A 36 14.00 -5.50 -4.01
CA PRO A 36 14.71 -4.21 -3.98
C PRO A 36 13.78 -3.00 -3.89
N VAL A 37 12.59 -3.09 -4.50
CA VAL A 37 11.49 -2.14 -4.32
C VAL A 37 10.37 -2.88 -3.59
N HIS A 38 9.99 -2.37 -2.42
CA HIS A 38 8.84 -2.86 -1.67
C HIS A 38 8.21 -1.68 -0.92
N ASP A 39 7.10 -1.19 -1.44
CA ASP A 39 6.37 -0.06 -0.91
C ASP A 39 4.97 -0.47 -0.46
N LEU A 40 4.46 0.20 0.57
CA LEU A 40 3.10 0.07 1.06
C LEU A 40 2.34 1.32 0.67
N ILE A 41 1.30 1.17 -0.15
CA ILE A 41 0.36 2.25 -0.48
C ILE A 41 -0.88 2.09 0.41
N ILE A 42 -1.15 3.10 1.22
CA ILE A 42 -2.06 3.02 2.36
C ILE A 42 -3.15 4.10 2.20
N PRO A 43 -4.44 3.76 2.25
CA PRO A 43 -5.50 4.75 2.23
C PRO A 43 -5.49 5.54 3.54
N ARG A 44 -5.78 6.84 3.46
CA ARG A 44 -5.96 7.71 4.64
C ARG A 44 -7.18 7.29 5.45
N GLU A 45 -8.23 6.85 4.76
CA GLU A 45 -9.40 6.24 5.38
C GLU A 45 -9.06 4.86 5.96
N HIS A 46 -9.57 4.57 7.14
CA HIS A 46 -9.38 3.27 7.77
C HIS A 46 -10.39 2.26 7.24
N ILE A 47 -9.91 1.35 6.40
CA ILE A 47 -10.63 0.16 5.95
C ILE A 47 -9.86 -1.03 6.50
N ALA A 48 -10.49 -1.93 7.28
CA ALA A 48 -9.74 -2.96 8.02
C ALA A 48 -8.97 -3.92 7.09
N ASP A 49 -9.63 -4.39 6.03
CA ASP A 49 -9.04 -5.15 4.93
C ASP A 49 -9.98 -5.17 3.72
N ALA A 50 -9.64 -5.93 2.67
CA ALA A 50 -10.40 -5.91 1.42
C ALA A 50 -11.84 -6.47 1.51
N ARG A 51 -12.21 -7.20 2.58
CA ARG A 51 -13.58 -7.71 2.80
C ARG A 51 -14.57 -6.59 3.14
N GLU A 52 -14.06 -5.50 3.71
CA GLU A 52 -14.85 -4.33 4.12
C GLU A 52 -14.96 -3.27 3.00
N ILE A 53 -14.46 -3.59 1.80
CA ILE A 53 -14.58 -2.70 0.65
C ILE A 53 -16.01 -2.73 0.12
N GLU A 54 -16.71 -1.63 0.33
CA GLU A 54 -18.02 -1.33 -0.26
C GLU A 54 -17.94 -0.37 -1.47
N SER A 55 -19.06 -0.19 -2.18
CA SER A 55 -19.18 0.71 -3.34
C SER A 55 -18.87 2.17 -3.02
N GLY A 56 -19.03 2.60 -1.77
CA GLY A 56 -18.67 3.94 -1.29
C GLY A 56 -17.18 4.25 -1.38
N HIS A 57 -16.31 3.22 -1.42
CA HIS A 57 -14.86 3.40 -1.43
C HIS A 57 -14.24 3.53 -2.83
N ALA A 58 -15.06 3.71 -3.87
CA ALA A 58 -14.59 3.72 -5.26
C ALA A 58 -13.44 4.73 -5.50
N GLU A 59 -13.54 5.94 -4.94
CA GLU A 59 -12.50 6.97 -5.07
C GLU A 59 -11.22 6.60 -4.31
N VAL A 60 -11.35 5.98 -3.14
CA VAL A 60 -10.20 5.50 -2.35
C VAL A 60 -9.42 4.44 -3.13
N LEU A 61 -10.12 3.48 -3.75
CA LEU A 61 -9.46 2.46 -4.57
C LEU A 61 -8.80 3.06 -5.82
N ALA A 62 -9.48 3.99 -6.50
CA ALA A 62 -8.90 4.70 -7.62
C ALA A 62 -7.63 5.48 -7.20
N GLY A 63 -7.67 6.14 -6.04
CA GLY A 63 -6.53 6.83 -5.45
C GLY A 63 -5.37 5.90 -5.11
N LEU A 64 -5.64 4.71 -4.58
CA LEU A 64 -4.62 3.68 -4.32
C LEU A 64 -3.92 3.23 -5.60
N PHE A 65 -4.68 2.89 -6.64
CA PHE A 65 -4.10 2.36 -7.88
C PHE A 65 -3.37 3.42 -8.71
N THR A 66 -3.89 4.65 -8.74
CA THR A 66 -3.19 5.76 -9.41
C THR A 66 -1.88 6.09 -8.70
N LEU A 67 -1.89 6.16 -7.36
CA LEU A 67 -0.68 6.37 -6.57
C LEU A 67 0.32 5.22 -6.74
N ALA A 68 -0.12 3.97 -6.80
CA ALA A 68 0.75 2.83 -7.08
C ALA A 68 1.48 2.97 -8.43
N SER A 69 0.81 3.51 -9.44
CA SER A 69 1.43 3.81 -10.75
C SER A 69 2.54 4.85 -10.62
N ASP A 70 2.29 5.92 -9.86
CA ASP A 70 3.25 7.00 -9.64
C ASP A 70 4.44 6.56 -8.79
N VAL A 71 4.21 5.76 -7.76
CA VAL A 71 5.28 5.11 -6.97
C VAL A 71 6.12 4.21 -7.87
N GLY A 72 5.50 3.41 -8.74
CA GLY A 72 6.25 2.58 -9.69
C GLY A 72 7.15 3.40 -10.62
N ARG A 73 6.77 4.63 -11.00
CA ARG A 73 7.62 5.57 -11.75
C ARG A 73 8.73 6.14 -10.86
N ALA A 74 8.40 6.58 -9.66
CA ALA A 74 9.35 7.16 -8.72
C ALA A 74 10.46 6.17 -8.32
N GLU A 75 10.11 4.90 -8.12
CA GLU A 75 11.03 3.82 -7.76
C GLU A 75 11.69 3.17 -8.99
N GLY A 76 11.42 3.67 -10.21
CA GLY A 76 12.08 3.22 -11.44
C GLY A 76 11.72 1.81 -11.91
N VAL A 77 10.58 1.27 -11.45
CA VAL A 77 10.12 -0.10 -11.78
C VAL A 77 8.95 -0.13 -12.77
N HIS A 78 8.45 1.03 -13.20
CA HIS A 78 7.25 1.13 -14.05
C HIS A 78 7.36 0.30 -15.34
N GLU A 79 8.46 0.45 -16.08
CA GLU A 79 8.66 -0.24 -17.37
C GLU A 79 9.07 -1.71 -17.19
N SER A 80 9.89 -2.02 -16.17
CA SER A 80 10.31 -3.40 -15.90
C SER A 80 9.20 -4.25 -15.30
N GLY A 81 8.15 -3.61 -14.80
CA GLY A 81 7.03 -4.24 -14.10
C GLY A 81 7.24 -4.38 -12.60
N TYR A 82 6.12 -4.51 -11.91
CA TYR A 82 5.99 -4.72 -10.48
C TYR A 82 4.72 -5.52 -10.19
N ARG A 83 4.63 -6.12 -9.01
CA ARG A 83 3.44 -6.83 -8.50
C ARG A 83 2.70 -5.93 -7.53
N LEU A 84 1.38 -5.87 -7.68
CA LEU A 84 0.47 -5.30 -6.70
C LEU A 84 -0.20 -6.44 -5.93
N ALA A 85 -0.20 -6.39 -4.61
CA ALA A 85 -0.83 -7.42 -3.77
C ALA A 85 -1.53 -6.84 -2.55
N PHE A 86 -2.65 -7.47 -2.16
CA PHE A 86 -3.32 -7.27 -0.89
C PHE A 86 -3.36 -8.59 -0.14
N ASN A 87 -3.14 -8.53 1.17
CA ASN A 87 -3.40 -9.67 2.05
C ASN A 87 -4.75 -9.49 2.73
N VAL A 88 -5.52 -10.57 2.82
CA VAL A 88 -6.86 -10.58 3.42
C VAL A 88 -6.94 -11.73 4.42
N GLY A 89 -6.97 -11.38 5.71
CA GLY A 89 -7.00 -12.34 6.81
C GLY A 89 -5.67 -13.07 7.08
N ASP A 90 -5.69 -13.93 8.09
CA ASP A 90 -4.47 -14.50 8.68
C ASP A 90 -3.75 -15.48 7.75
N ASP A 91 -4.50 -16.28 6.98
CA ASP A 91 -3.93 -17.24 6.02
C ASP A 91 -3.17 -16.56 4.88
N ALA A 92 -3.48 -15.29 4.60
CA ALA A 92 -2.74 -14.45 3.65
C ALA A 92 -1.53 -13.74 4.29
N GLY A 93 -1.28 -13.94 5.59
CA GLY A 93 -0.18 -13.29 6.31
C GLY A 93 -0.43 -11.82 6.63
N MET A 94 -1.69 -11.39 6.75
CA MET A 94 -2.02 -10.03 7.17
C MET A 94 -1.61 -9.80 8.62
N THR A 95 -0.83 -8.74 8.87
CA THR A 95 -0.34 -8.41 10.23
C THR A 95 -0.84 -7.06 10.74
N ILE A 96 -1.22 -6.15 9.84
CA ILE A 96 -1.79 -4.84 10.15
C ILE A 96 -3.20 -4.80 9.57
N HIS A 97 -4.20 -4.67 10.45
CA HIS A 97 -5.62 -4.59 10.09
C HIS A 97 -6.02 -3.18 9.62
N HIS A 98 -5.34 -2.71 8.58
CA HIS A 98 -5.67 -1.52 7.81
C HIS A 98 -5.22 -1.82 6.38
N LEU A 99 -6.13 -1.74 5.42
CA LEU A 99 -5.92 -2.02 4.00
C LEU A 99 -4.63 -1.38 3.51
N HIS A 100 -3.74 -2.15 2.92
CA HIS A 100 -2.51 -1.63 2.32
C HIS A 100 -2.16 -2.45 1.09
N LEU A 101 -1.82 -1.75 0.02
CA LEU A 101 -1.41 -2.33 -1.23
C LEU A 101 0.11 -2.44 -1.23
N HIS A 102 0.61 -3.66 -1.32
CA HIS A 102 2.02 -3.91 -1.54
C HIS A 102 2.35 -3.63 -3.00
N LEU A 103 3.37 -2.80 -3.26
CA LEU A 103 4.04 -2.69 -4.55
C LEU A 103 5.42 -3.32 -4.42
N VAL A 104 5.64 -4.43 -5.13
CA VAL A 104 6.87 -5.21 -5.07
C VAL A 104 7.54 -5.19 -6.44
N GLY A 105 8.82 -4.84 -6.54
CA GLY A 105 9.52 -4.69 -7.81
C GLY A 105 11.04 -4.74 -7.70
N GLY A 106 11.73 -4.33 -8.77
CA GLY A 106 13.20 -4.26 -8.81
C GLY A 106 13.90 -5.61 -9.01
N ARG A 107 13.16 -6.69 -9.25
CA ARG A 107 13.65 -8.00 -9.70
C ARG A 107 12.54 -8.79 -10.39
N ARG A 108 12.88 -9.89 -11.06
CA ARG A 108 11.89 -10.84 -11.60
C ARG A 108 11.18 -11.57 -10.46
N LEU A 109 9.85 -11.51 -10.40
CA LEU A 109 9.03 -12.00 -9.26
C LEU A 109 8.38 -13.38 -9.47
N GLY A 110 8.41 -13.94 -10.69
CA GLY A 110 7.69 -15.18 -10.99
C GLY A 110 6.21 -14.94 -11.33
N HIS A 111 5.48 -16.03 -11.65
CA HIS A 111 4.12 -15.96 -12.19
C HIS A 111 3.05 -15.86 -11.10
N GLU A 112 3.29 -16.48 -9.94
CA GLU A 112 2.36 -16.54 -8.81
C GLU A 112 3.08 -16.10 -7.52
N GLY A 113 2.29 -15.85 -6.47
CA GLY A 113 2.69 -15.38 -5.13
C GLY A 113 3.97 -16.01 -4.61
#